data_AF-A0A1I0NV22-F1
#
_entry.id   AF-A0A1I0NV22-F1
#
_cell.length_a   1.000
_cell.length_b   1.000
_cell.length_c   1.000
_cell.angle_alpha   90.00
_cell.angle_beta   90.00
_cell.angle_gamma   90.00
#
_symmetry.space_group_name_H-M   'P 1'
#
loop_
_entity.id
_entity.type
_entity.pdbx_description
1 polymer ?
#
loop_
_entity_poly.entity_id
_entity_poly.type
_entity_poly.pdbx_seq_one_letter_code
_entity_poly.pdbx_strand_id
1 'polypeptide(L)'
;MPRLTHSLAETWTAATTFESTRVRAAVLVATIVCSFPVTWELSELWEQEFGYSSLATVVSTIVVFFAVYAVFGYVSTFATDREE
;
A
#
# COMPACT_ATOMS: atom_id res chain seq x y z
N MET A 1 -19.60 16.71 -1.08
CA MET A 1 -18.32 16.33 -1.72
C MET A 1 -18.32 14.85 -2.11
N PRO A 2 -19.07 14.40 -3.15
CA PRO A 2 -19.12 12.97 -3.51
C PRO A 2 -18.14 12.57 -4.64
N ARG A 3 -17.56 13.53 -5.37
CA ARG A 3 -16.73 13.25 -6.56
C ARG A 3 -15.35 12.69 -6.21
N LEU A 4 -14.73 13.17 -5.14
CA LEU A 4 -13.39 12.73 -4.72
C LEU A 4 -13.38 11.27 -4.25
N THR A 5 -14.38 10.87 -3.45
CA THR A 5 -14.51 9.50 -2.96
C THR A 5 -14.78 8.51 -4.09
N HIS A 6 -15.55 8.92 -5.12
CA HIS A 6 -15.80 8.07 -6.29
C HIS A 6 -14.52 7.88 -7.13
N SER A 7 -13.77 8.95 -7.37
CA SER A 7 -12.49 8.89 -8.09
C SER A 7 -11.42 8.10 -7.35
N LEU A 8 -11.34 8.24 -6.02
CA LEU A 8 -10.44 7.43 -5.18
C LEU A 8 -10.83 5.95 -5.18
N ALA A 9 -12.12 5.65 -5.07
CA ALA A 9 -12.62 4.29 -5.14
C ALA A 9 -12.30 3.66 -6.51
N GLU A 10 -12.56 4.36 -7.60
CA GLU A 10 -12.23 3.90 -8.97
C GLU A 10 -10.73 3.64 -9.13
N THR A 11 -9.89 4.58 -8.70
CA THR A 11 -8.42 4.45 -8.75
C THR A 11 -7.94 3.26 -7.92
N TRP A 12 -8.54 3.06 -6.75
CA TRP A 12 -8.24 1.91 -5.90
C TRP A 12 -8.62 0.59 -6.57
N THR A 13 -9.83 0.49 -7.12
CA THR A 13 -10.24 -0.71 -7.87
C THR A 13 -9.36 -0.95 -9.09
N ALA A 14 -8.98 0.07 -9.84
CA ALA A 14 -8.11 -0.07 -11.00
C ALA A 14 -6.70 -0.56 -10.61
N ALA A 15 -6.17 -0.08 -9.49
CA ALA A 15 -4.87 -0.50 -8.97
C ALA A 15 -4.88 -1.89 -8.33
N THR A 16 -6.02 -2.38 -7.85
CA THR A 16 -6.07 -3.59 -7.00
C THR A 16 -6.87 -4.75 -7.60
N THR A 17 -7.52 -4.52 -8.75
CA THR A 17 -8.13 -5.57 -9.56
C THR A 17 -7.08 -6.16 -10.49
N PHE A 18 -6.62 -7.36 -10.16
CA PHE A 18 -5.70 -8.11 -11.02
C PHE A 18 -6.44 -9.26 -11.69
N GLU A 19 -6.32 -9.38 -13.01
CA GLU A 19 -6.86 -10.54 -13.74
C GLU A 19 -6.07 -11.82 -13.41
N SER A 20 -4.78 -11.68 -13.12
CA SER A 20 -3.89 -12.81 -12.82
C SER A 20 -3.65 -12.98 -11.32
N THR A 21 -3.99 -14.16 -10.79
CA THR A 21 -3.71 -14.53 -9.38
C THR A 21 -2.21 -14.50 -9.06
N ARG A 22 -1.34 -14.78 -10.05
CA ARG A 22 0.12 -14.75 -9.87
C ARG A 22 0.64 -13.33 -9.66
N VAL A 23 0.15 -12.38 -10.46
CA VAL A 23 0.49 -10.95 -10.33
C VAL A 23 0.03 -10.43 -8.96
N ARG A 24 -1.20 -10.76 -8.56
CA ARG A 24 -1.72 -10.41 -7.24
C ARG A 24 -0.83 -10.95 -6.11
N ALA A 25 -0.42 -12.20 -6.17
CA ALA A 25 0.45 -12.80 -5.16
C ALA A 25 1.83 -12.12 -5.12
N ALA A 26 2.42 -11.82 -6.29
CA ALA A 26 3.70 -11.12 -6.37
C ALA A 26 3.61 -9.70 -5.78
N VAL A 27 2.55 -8.95 -6.09
CA VAL A 27 2.29 -7.61 -5.54
C VAL A 27 2.12 -7.67 -4.02
N LEU A 28 1.40 -8.65 -3.49
CA LEU A 28 1.25 -8.83 -2.03
C LEU A 28 2.59 -9.14 -1.36
N VAL A 29 3.40 -10.04 -1.93
CA VAL A 29 4.73 -10.36 -1.38
C VAL A 29 5.65 -9.15 -1.43
N ALA A 30 5.71 -8.44 -2.55
CA ALA A 30 6.48 -7.21 -2.69
C ALA A 30 6.03 -6.15 -1.68
N THR A 31 4.71 -6.01 -1.47
CA THR A 31 4.14 -5.09 -0.49
C THR A 31 4.62 -5.42 0.92
N ILE A 32 4.56 -6.68 1.35
CA ILE A 32 5.01 -7.10 2.68
C ILE A 32 6.51 -6.80 2.85
N VAL A 33 7.33 -7.20 1.87
CA VAL A 33 8.79 -7.03 1.94
C VAL A 33 9.18 -5.54 1.98
N CYS A 34 8.55 -4.71 1.16
CA CYS A 34 8.86 -3.28 1.11
C CYS A 34 8.25 -2.47 2.26
N SER A 35 7.11 -2.90 2.81
CA SER A 35 6.48 -2.21 3.94
C SER A 35 7.25 -2.45 5.24
N PHE A 36 7.86 -3.63 5.40
CA PHE A 36 8.58 -4.00 6.63
C PHE A 36 9.63 -2.97 7.09
N PRO A 37 10.63 -2.57 6.28
CA PRO A 37 11.62 -1.57 6.71
C PRO A 37 10.98 -0.20 6.99
N VAL A 38 9.99 0.21 6.20
CA VAL A 38 9.30 1.48 6.41
C VAL A 38 8.58 1.50 7.76
N THR A 39 7.90 0.41 8.11
CA THR A 39 7.19 0.29 9.38
C THR A 39 8.14 0.21 10.58
N TRP A 40 9.32 -0.38 10.39
CA TRP A 40 10.36 -0.43 11.40
C TRP A 40 10.86 0.98 11.74
N GLU A 41 11.30 1.73 10.72
CA GLU A 41 11.80 3.11 10.87
C GLU A 41 10.71 4.03 11.44
N LEU A 42 9.46 3.89 11.00
CA LEU A 42 8.37 4.70 11.54
C LEU A 42 8.14 4.43 13.02
N SER A 43 8.23 3.16 13.45
CA SER A 43 8.05 2.81 14.86
C SER A 43 9.15 3.41 15.72
N GLU A 44 10.39 3.40 15.25
CA GLU A 44 11.53 4.01 15.96
C GLU A 44 11.37 5.53 16.08
N LEU A 45 10.95 6.20 15.00
CA LEU A 45 10.64 7.64 15.01
C LEU A 45 9.49 7.99 15.97
N TRP A 46 8.42 7.19 15.99
CA TRP A 46 7.32 7.38 16.94
C TRP A 46 7.79 7.25 18.38
N GLU A 47 8.60 6.23 18.67
CA GLU A 47 9.15 6.01 20.00
C GLU A 47 10.06 7.16 20.44
N GLN A 48 10.87 7.70 19.53
CA GLN A 48 11.78 8.81 19.82
C GLN A 48 11.04 10.14 20.11
N GLU A 49 10.01 10.46 19.32
CA GLU A 49 9.32 11.76 19.41
C GLU A 49 8.20 11.79 20.46
N PHE A 50 7.46 10.69 20.60
CA PHE A 50 6.23 10.65 21.41
C PHE A 50 6.22 9.56 22.48
N GLY A 51 7.25 8.70 22.50
CA GLY A 51 7.26 7.48 23.30
C GLY A 51 6.50 6.33 22.63
N TYR A 52 6.79 5.10 23.06
CA TYR A 52 6.19 3.91 22.46
C TYR A 52 4.65 3.92 22.59
N SER A 53 3.96 3.82 21.45
CA SER A 53 2.50 3.74 21.37
C SER A 53 2.07 2.62 20.42
N SER A 54 1.55 1.54 20.99
CA SER A 54 1.11 0.37 20.21
C SER A 54 0.01 0.71 19.19
N LEU A 55 -0.88 1.64 19.51
CA LEU A 55 -1.93 2.08 18.60
C LEU A 55 -1.34 2.83 17.40
N ALA A 56 -0.39 3.75 17.64
CA ALA A 56 0.24 4.52 16.56
C ALA A 56 1.05 3.61 15.63
N THR A 57 1.80 2.65 16.19
CA THR A 57 2.56 1.67 15.40
C THR A 57 1.63 0.80 14.54
N VAL A 58 0.50 0.32 15.08
CA VAL A 58 -0.45 -0.50 14.31
C VAL A 58 -1.13 0.32 13.21
N VAL A 59 -1.62 1.53 13.52
CA VAL A 59 -2.30 2.38 12.53
C VAL A 59 -1.35 2.77 11.40
N SER A 60 -0.12 3.20 11.73
CA SER A 60 0.87 3.56 10.72
C SER A 60 1.29 2.37 9.86
N THR A 61 1.45 1.19 10.47
CA THR A 61 1.70 -0.05 9.73
C THR A 61 0.61 -0.31 8.70
N ILE A 62 -0.66 -0.23 9.10
CA ILE A 62 -1.79 -0.44 8.20
C ILE A 62 -1.78 0.58 7.05
N VAL A 63 -1.53 1.85 7.35
CA VAL A 63 -1.47 2.92 6.34
C VAL A 63 -0.34 2.68 5.33
N VAL A 64 0.86 2.32 5.80
CA VAL A 64 2.01 2.00 4.95
C VAL A 64 1.69 0.81 4.05
N PHE A 65 1.14 -0.27 4.62
CA PHE A 65 0.76 -1.46 3.85
C PHE A 65 -0.21 -1.14 2.73
N PHE A 66 -1.27 -0.37 3.00
CA PHE A 66 -2.24 0.00 1.98
C PHE A 66 -1.64 0.95 0.94
N ALA A 67 -0.80 1.90 1.34
CA ALA A 67 -0.13 2.82 0.43
C ALA A 67 0.81 2.08 -0.53
N VAL A 68 1.66 1.20 0.00
CA VAL A 68 2.60 0.40 -0.79
C VAL A 68 1.87 -0.56 -1.72
N TYR A 69 0.79 -1.21 -1.24
CA TYR A 69 -0.05 -2.08 -2.06
C TYR A 69 -0.69 -1.32 -3.24
N ALA A 70 -1.22 -0.12 -2.98
CA ALA A 70 -1.80 0.72 -4.03
C ALA A 70 -0.76 1.13 -5.07
N VAL A 71 0.44 1.51 -4.64
CA VAL A 71 1.54 1.89 -5.53
C VAL A 71 1.95 0.71 -6.42
N PHE A 72 2.24 -0.45 -5.85
CA PHE A 72 2.63 -1.61 -6.65
C PHE A 72 1.51 -2.10 -7.54
N GLY A 73 0.28 -2.05 -7.06
CA GLY A 73 -0.89 -2.39 -7.86
C GLY A 73 -1.01 -1.50 -9.08
N TYR A 74 -0.98 -0.17 -8.89
CA TYR A 74 -1.01 0.80 -9.97
C TYR A 74 0.14 0.61 -10.97
N VAL A 75 1.37 0.40 -10.48
CA VAL A 75 2.55 0.15 -11.33
C VAL A 75 2.38 -1.13 -12.15
N SER A 76 1.85 -2.20 -11.56
CA SER A 76 1.66 -3.46 -12.27
C SER A 76 0.56 -3.40 -13.33
N THR A 77 -0.56 -2.71 -13.05
CA THR A 77 -1.62 -2.46 -14.05
C THR A 77 -1.07 -1.61 -15.19
N PHE A 78 -0.36 -0.52 -14.88
CA PHE A 78 0.23 0.36 -15.90
C PHE A 78 1.31 -0.32 -16.75
N ALA A 79 2.10 -1.22 -16.17
CA ALA A 79 3.10 -1.98 -16.92
C ALA A 79 2.43 -2.97 -17.89
N THR A 80 1.34 -3.62 -17.47
CA THR A 80 0.57 -4.55 -18.31
C THR A 80 -0.07 -3.84 -19.51
N ASP A 81 -0.69 -2.67 -19.28
CA ASP A 81 -1.30 -1.86 -20.35
C ASP A 81 -0.31 -1.34 -21.41
N ARG A 82 1.01 -1.37 -21.16
CA ARG A 82 2.05 -0.94 -22.11
C ARG A 82 2.64 -2.09 -22.93
N GLU A 83 2.40 -3.33 -22.52
CA GLU A 83 2.88 -4.52 -23.24
C GLU A 83 1.87 -5.02 -24.30
N GLU A 84 0.62 -4.53 -24.26
CA GLU A 84 -0.41 -4.69 -25.31
C GLU A 84 -0.34 -3.58 -26.38
#